data_AF-A0A7J4DUS8-F1
#
_entry.id   AF-A0A7J4DUS8-F1
#
_cell.length_a   1.000
_cell.length_b   1.000
_cell.length_c   1.000
_cell.angle_alpha   90.00
_cell.angle_beta   90.00
_cell.angle_gamma   90.00
#
_symmetry.space_group_name_H-M   'P 1'
#
loop_
_entity.id
_entity.type
_entity.pdbx_description
1 polymer ?
#
loop_
_entity_poly.entity_id
_entity_poly.type
_entity_poly.pdbx_seq_one_letter_code
_entity_poly.pdbx_strand_id
1 'polypeptide(L)'
;MIEALETENKVLGQLTIRLFRWFARHVEEAIAETIAPFIPGLSCEYERVREFLESDPRLRKALGRTVNELDQNLLALLAEKLYEKLKTESRVMRRPSELIGYAYYSEVFPLGDLREAAYILYSFLEYAGPHYLVPLASTPLQISAAAKLAYNKLKPELCAQIEKWHSSKPKEESVGRLRIARIEDTEAPLAILEKQLRLLGDIGSSTILGVESEEGLLVSAESLVEVGGYVWLKDAIKSGCVEPIDSVLVKLNAVKCSW
;
A
#
# COMPACT_ATOMS: atom_id res chain seq x y z
N MET A 1 -9.37 -8.06 -17.88
CA MET A 1 -10.41 -7.76 -16.86
C MET A 1 -10.74 -6.28 -16.83
N ILE A 2 -9.77 -5.37 -16.66
CA ILE A 2 -10.01 -3.91 -16.76
C ILE A 2 -10.55 -3.53 -18.15
N GLU A 3 -9.94 -4.03 -19.22
CA GLU A 3 -10.41 -3.79 -20.60
C GLU A 3 -11.88 -4.18 -20.80
N ALA A 4 -12.33 -5.29 -20.19
CA ALA A 4 -13.74 -5.71 -20.26
C ALA A 4 -14.67 -4.74 -19.51
N LEU A 5 -14.26 -4.25 -18.35
CA LEU A 5 -15.03 -3.26 -17.57
C LEU A 5 -15.08 -1.87 -18.25
N GLU A 6 -14.01 -1.48 -18.92
CA GLU A 6 -13.96 -0.27 -19.76
C GLU A 6 -14.89 -0.41 -20.96
N THR A 7 -14.91 -1.57 -21.62
CA THR A 7 -15.81 -1.85 -22.75
C THR A 7 -17.29 -1.81 -22.35
N GLU A 8 -17.59 -2.13 -21.09
CA GLU A 8 -18.93 -2.03 -20.50
C GLU A 8 -19.28 -0.64 -19.95
N ASN A 9 -18.41 0.37 -20.13
CA ASN A 9 -18.52 1.72 -19.54
C ASN A 9 -18.66 1.73 -18.01
N LYS A 10 -18.21 0.68 -17.32
CA LYS A 10 -18.25 0.59 -15.85
C LYS A 10 -17.02 1.23 -15.19
N VAL A 11 -15.96 1.41 -15.97
CA VAL A 11 -14.69 1.98 -15.51
C VAL A 11 -14.19 2.97 -16.56
N LEU A 12 -13.71 4.12 -16.11
CA LEU A 12 -13.03 5.13 -16.91
C LEU A 12 -11.53 5.09 -16.58
N GLY A 13 -10.71 4.85 -17.60
CA GLY A 13 -9.25 4.93 -17.53
C GLY A 13 -8.74 6.25 -18.11
N GLN A 14 -7.95 7.00 -17.36
CA GLN A 14 -7.28 8.21 -17.86
C GLN A 14 -5.80 8.19 -17.50
N LEU A 15 -4.94 8.51 -18.47
CA LEU A 15 -3.50 8.71 -18.25
C LEU A 15 -3.29 10.02 -17.48
N THR A 16 -2.89 9.92 -16.21
CA THR A 16 -2.74 11.08 -15.32
C THR A 16 -1.83 10.74 -14.14
N ILE A 17 -1.76 11.62 -13.14
CA ILE A 17 -1.08 11.33 -11.87
C ILE A 17 -1.88 10.26 -11.13
N ARG A 18 -1.19 9.20 -10.73
CA ARG A 18 -1.74 8.03 -10.05
C ARG A 18 -1.89 8.30 -8.55
N LEU A 19 -2.74 9.26 -8.19
CA LEU A 19 -3.17 9.49 -6.81
C LEU A 19 -4.49 8.76 -6.52
N PHE A 20 -4.71 8.38 -5.26
CA PHE A 20 -5.96 7.79 -4.82
C PHE A 20 -7.08 8.83 -4.87
N ARG A 21 -8.24 8.42 -5.38
CA ARG A 21 -9.47 9.22 -5.48
C ARG A 21 -9.25 10.54 -6.21
N TRP A 22 -8.31 10.54 -7.17
CA TRP A 22 -7.84 11.72 -7.88
C TRP A 22 -8.96 12.53 -8.57
N PHE A 23 -10.02 11.84 -9.01
CA PHE A 23 -11.18 12.46 -9.65
C PHE A 23 -12.27 12.92 -8.67
N ALA A 24 -12.19 12.53 -7.40
CA ALA A 24 -13.24 12.72 -6.40
C ALA A 24 -12.82 13.61 -5.21
N ARG A 25 -11.55 14.02 -5.16
CA ARG A 25 -10.95 14.75 -4.04
C ARG A 25 -10.18 15.96 -4.51
N HIS A 26 -10.01 16.93 -3.62
CA HIS A 26 -9.09 18.03 -3.88
C HIS A 26 -7.65 17.52 -3.95
N VAL A 27 -6.76 18.26 -4.62
CA VAL A 27 -5.37 17.84 -4.85
C VAL A 27 -4.68 17.45 -3.54
N GLU A 28 -4.79 18.29 -2.51
CA GLU A 28 -4.14 18.06 -1.23
C GLU A 28 -4.64 16.79 -0.52
N GLU A 29 -5.94 16.53 -0.60
CA GLU A 29 -6.57 15.34 -0.03
C GLU A 29 -6.13 14.09 -0.79
N ALA A 30 -6.09 14.14 -2.12
CA ALA A 30 -5.68 13.01 -2.94
C ALA A 30 -4.22 12.62 -2.69
N ILE A 31 -3.31 13.61 -2.57
CA ILE A 31 -1.90 13.35 -2.23
C ILE A 31 -1.81 12.72 -0.83
N ALA A 32 -2.44 13.34 0.18
CA ALA A 32 -2.41 12.83 1.55
C ALA A 32 -3.09 11.45 1.66
N GLU A 33 -4.13 11.18 0.87
CA GLU A 33 -4.80 9.89 0.89
C GLU A 33 -3.99 8.78 0.18
N THR A 34 -3.06 9.12 -0.71
CA THR A 34 -2.31 8.15 -1.51
C THR A 34 -1.21 7.47 -0.70
N ILE A 35 -1.22 6.13 -0.72
CA ILE A 35 -0.12 5.29 -0.17
C ILE A 35 0.56 4.44 -1.25
N ALA A 36 0.21 4.62 -2.52
CA ALA A 36 0.76 3.87 -3.65
C ALA A 36 0.87 4.75 -4.92
N PRO A 37 2.03 5.41 -5.13
CA PRO A 37 3.23 5.34 -4.29
C PRO A 37 3.07 6.06 -2.95
N PHE A 38 3.68 5.53 -1.89
CA PHE A 38 3.89 6.28 -0.66
C PHE A 38 4.93 7.38 -0.90
N ILE A 39 4.62 8.62 -0.50
CA ILE A 39 5.50 9.78 -0.67
C ILE A 39 5.91 10.26 0.72
N PRO A 40 7.16 10.00 1.18
CA PRO A 40 7.60 10.34 2.52
C PRO A 40 7.39 11.80 2.89
N GLY A 41 6.79 12.04 4.04
CA GLY A 41 6.41 13.35 4.57
C GLY A 41 5.18 13.98 3.92
N LEU A 42 4.53 13.34 2.94
CA LEU A 42 3.27 13.82 2.33
C LEU A 42 2.11 12.84 2.51
N SER A 43 2.34 11.55 2.29
CA SER A 43 1.32 10.52 2.47
C SER A 43 0.84 10.52 3.92
N CYS A 44 -0.48 10.51 4.13
CA CYS A 44 -1.16 10.67 5.43
C CYS A 44 -0.96 12.02 6.15
N GLU A 45 -0.23 12.98 5.57
CA GLU A 45 0.13 14.23 6.23
C GLU A 45 -0.50 15.43 5.51
N TYR A 46 -1.80 15.65 5.73
CA TYR A 46 -2.58 16.68 5.02
C TYR A 46 -1.96 18.08 5.13
N GLU A 47 -1.55 18.51 6.33
CA GLU A 47 -0.93 19.82 6.53
C GLU A 47 0.43 19.93 5.81
N ARG A 48 1.24 18.86 5.81
CA ARG A 48 2.51 18.84 5.05
C ARG A 48 2.30 18.92 3.55
N VAL A 49 1.22 18.33 3.04
CA VAL A 49 0.84 18.48 1.63
C VAL A 49 0.49 19.93 1.31
N ARG A 50 -0.24 20.61 2.19
CA ARG A 50 -0.54 22.03 2.01
C ARG A 50 0.74 22.87 2.01
N GLU A 51 1.63 22.67 2.99
CA GLU A 51 2.94 23.32 3.05
C GLU A 51 3.75 23.07 1.76
N PHE A 52 3.76 21.84 1.27
CA PHE A 52 4.43 21.47 0.02
C PHE A 52 3.86 22.21 -1.20
N LEU A 53 2.54 22.29 -1.34
CA LEU A 53 1.90 23.01 -2.44
C LEU A 53 2.09 24.53 -2.32
N GLU A 54 2.14 25.08 -1.11
CA GLU A 54 2.38 26.50 -0.85
C GLU A 54 3.83 26.91 -1.09
N SER A 55 4.77 25.97 -1.01
CA SER A 55 6.21 26.23 -1.20
C SER A 55 6.59 26.72 -2.62
N ASP A 56 5.78 26.43 -3.64
CA ASP A 56 5.92 26.95 -5.00
C ASP A 56 4.67 27.78 -5.38
N PRO A 57 4.81 29.10 -5.64
CA PRO A 57 3.67 29.96 -6.00
C PRO A 57 2.84 29.46 -7.19
N ARG A 58 3.43 28.67 -8.07
CA ARG A 58 2.74 28.06 -9.21
C ARG A 58 1.88 26.88 -8.76
N LEU A 59 2.38 26.04 -7.86
CA LEU A 59 1.64 24.90 -7.29
C LEU A 59 0.54 25.32 -6.33
N ARG A 60 0.68 26.46 -5.64
CA ARG A 60 -0.34 27.00 -4.75
C ARG A 60 -1.72 27.11 -5.41
N LYS A 61 -1.76 27.31 -6.74
CA LYS A 61 -2.99 27.36 -7.53
C LYS A 61 -3.77 26.03 -7.56
N ALA A 62 -3.15 24.92 -7.21
CA ALA A 62 -3.78 23.60 -7.16
C ALA A 62 -4.56 23.34 -5.87
N LEU A 63 -4.32 24.11 -4.80
CA LEU A 63 -5.00 23.94 -3.52
C LEU A 63 -6.51 24.12 -3.64
N GLY A 64 -7.26 23.21 -3.04
CA GLY A 64 -8.72 23.21 -3.03
C GLY A 64 -9.35 22.93 -4.39
N ARG A 65 -8.55 22.53 -5.39
CA ARG A 65 -9.04 22.19 -6.73
C ARG A 65 -9.10 20.70 -6.93
N THR A 66 -10.03 20.25 -7.76
CA THR A 66 -10.06 18.91 -8.33
C THR A 66 -9.21 18.83 -9.58
N VAL A 67 -8.85 17.62 -10.03
CA VAL A 67 -8.08 17.42 -11.28
C VAL A 67 -8.73 18.08 -12.50
N ASN A 68 -10.07 18.12 -12.57
CA ASN A 68 -10.81 18.68 -13.69
C ASN A 68 -10.66 20.21 -13.79
N GLU A 69 -10.21 20.87 -12.72
CA GLU A 69 -10.00 22.31 -12.64
C GLU A 69 -8.52 22.72 -12.82
N LEU A 70 -7.63 21.75 -13.02
CA LEU A 70 -6.21 21.98 -13.29
C LEU A 70 -5.97 22.06 -14.79
N ASP A 71 -5.23 23.08 -15.22
CA ASP A 71 -4.67 23.09 -16.57
C ASP A 71 -3.52 22.09 -16.70
N GLN A 72 -3.19 21.72 -17.94
CA GLN A 72 -2.15 20.72 -18.22
C GLN A 72 -0.76 21.13 -17.74
N ASN A 73 -0.44 22.43 -17.71
CA ASN A 73 0.86 22.91 -17.25
C ASN A 73 0.98 22.76 -15.72
N LEU A 74 -0.09 23.07 -14.99
CA LEU A 74 -0.16 22.88 -13.55
C LEU A 74 -0.13 21.41 -13.17
N LEU A 75 -0.83 20.55 -13.93
CA LEU A 75 -0.78 19.11 -13.75
C LEU A 75 0.63 18.54 -13.99
N ALA A 76 1.30 18.96 -15.06
CA ALA A 76 2.67 18.54 -15.37
C ALA A 76 3.66 19.00 -14.28
N LEU A 77 3.54 20.25 -13.80
CA LEU A 77 4.37 20.77 -12.72
C LEU A 77 4.14 19.99 -11.42
N LEU A 78 2.89 19.67 -11.09
CA LEU A 78 2.57 18.86 -9.91
C LEU A 78 3.20 17.47 -10.01
N ALA A 79 3.08 16.81 -11.16
CA ALA A 79 3.68 15.50 -11.40
C ALA A 79 5.22 15.55 -11.25
N GLU A 80 5.86 16.56 -11.83
CA GLU A 80 7.31 16.78 -11.73
C GLU A 80 7.74 16.92 -10.26
N LYS A 81 7.06 17.78 -9.49
CA LYS A 81 7.44 18.07 -8.11
C LYS A 81 7.23 16.88 -7.17
N LEU A 82 6.12 16.16 -7.34
CA LEU A 82 5.87 14.91 -6.61
C LEU A 82 6.92 13.84 -6.97
N TYR A 83 7.29 13.73 -8.25
CA TYR A 83 8.31 12.78 -8.70
C TYR A 83 9.69 13.10 -8.13
N GLU A 84 10.12 14.37 -8.19
CA GLU A 84 11.42 14.79 -7.63
C GLU A 84 11.46 14.58 -6.12
N LYS A 85 10.37 14.80 -5.40
CA LYS A 85 10.29 14.45 -3.98
C LYS A 85 10.47 12.94 -3.77
N LEU A 86 9.68 12.11 -4.46
CA LEU A 86 9.76 10.65 -4.34
C LEU A 86 11.16 10.11 -4.69
N LYS A 87 11.80 10.69 -5.70
CA LYS A 87 13.17 10.36 -6.13
C LYS A 87 14.23 10.77 -5.10
N THR A 88 14.01 11.88 -4.39
CA THR A 88 14.94 12.39 -3.36
C THR A 88 14.85 11.56 -2.09
N GLU A 89 13.65 11.16 -1.69
CA GLU A 89 13.41 10.42 -0.45
C GLU A 89 13.67 8.90 -0.63
N SER A 90 13.44 8.34 -1.82
CA SER A 90 13.62 6.90 -2.03
C SER A 90 15.10 6.48 -2.10
N ARG A 91 15.39 5.29 -1.57
CA ARG A 91 16.72 4.66 -1.60
C ARG A 91 16.99 3.84 -2.85
N VAL A 92 16.02 3.77 -3.76
CA VAL A 92 16.10 3.07 -5.04
C VAL A 92 15.78 4.02 -6.18
N MET A 93 16.26 3.68 -7.38
CA MET A 93 15.95 4.45 -8.58
C MET A 93 14.44 4.39 -8.89
N ARG A 94 13.80 5.55 -8.95
CA ARG A 94 12.38 5.69 -9.29
C ARG A 94 12.18 5.87 -10.79
N ARG A 95 11.02 5.42 -11.28
CA ARG A 95 10.56 5.63 -12.65
C ARG A 95 9.36 6.57 -12.66
N PRO A 96 9.25 7.50 -13.62
CA PRO A 96 8.08 8.37 -13.73
C PRO A 96 6.75 7.61 -13.84
N SER A 97 6.75 6.41 -14.44
CA SER A 97 5.57 5.54 -14.59
C SER A 97 4.95 5.06 -13.27
N GLU A 98 5.67 5.21 -12.16
CA GLU A 98 5.17 4.88 -10.83
C GLU A 98 4.20 5.96 -10.32
N LEU A 99 4.43 7.21 -10.71
CA LEU A 99 3.57 8.35 -10.40
C LEU A 99 2.60 8.68 -11.54
N ILE A 100 3.01 8.51 -12.80
CA ILE A 100 2.20 8.83 -13.99
C ILE A 100 1.76 7.52 -14.64
N GLY A 101 0.47 7.39 -14.92
CA GLY A 101 -0.07 6.21 -15.60
C GLY A 101 -1.59 6.22 -15.60
N TYR A 102 -2.20 5.09 -15.96
CA TYR A 102 -3.65 4.99 -15.98
C TYR A 102 -4.21 4.96 -14.56
N ALA A 103 -5.08 5.92 -14.26
CA ALA A 103 -5.96 5.91 -13.11
C ALA A 103 -7.32 5.39 -13.57
N TYR A 104 -7.81 4.33 -12.92
CA TYR A 104 -9.08 3.68 -13.23
C TYR A 104 -10.10 4.01 -12.17
N TYR A 105 -11.21 4.62 -12.58
CA TYR A 105 -12.29 5.06 -11.72
C TYR A 105 -13.62 4.47 -12.14
N SER A 106 -14.49 4.17 -11.18
CA SER A 106 -15.85 3.70 -11.40
C SER A 106 -16.83 4.48 -10.52
N GLU A 107 -17.91 4.95 -11.14
CA GLU A 107 -19.04 5.57 -10.42
C GLU A 107 -20.03 4.53 -9.87
N VAL A 108 -19.97 3.30 -10.37
CA VAL A 108 -20.95 2.24 -10.07
C VAL A 108 -20.50 1.36 -8.91
N PHE A 109 -19.18 1.24 -8.68
CA PHE A 109 -18.64 0.45 -7.58
C PHE A 109 -18.57 1.25 -6.28
N PRO A 110 -18.85 0.61 -5.11
CA PRO A 110 -18.77 1.27 -3.80
C PRO A 110 -17.39 1.85 -3.49
N LEU A 111 -16.34 1.21 -4.02
CA LEU A 111 -14.95 1.67 -3.97
C LEU A 111 -14.57 2.15 -5.37
N GLY A 112 -14.79 3.45 -5.63
CA GLY A 112 -14.70 3.99 -6.98
C GLY A 112 -13.29 4.05 -7.56
N ASP A 113 -12.25 4.27 -6.76
CA ASP A 113 -10.86 4.13 -7.22
C ASP A 113 -10.42 2.68 -7.08
N LEU A 114 -10.18 1.99 -8.20
CA LEU A 114 -9.88 0.56 -8.18
C LEU A 114 -8.51 0.23 -7.55
N ARG A 115 -7.56 1.17 -7.57
CA ARG A 115 -6.26 0.96 -6.92
C ARG A 115 -6.41 1.10 -5.42
N GLU A 116 -7.13 2.12 -4.96
CA GLU A 116 -7.46 2.26 -3.55
C GLU A 116 -8.28 1.06 -3.05
N ALA A 117 -9.26 0.62 -3.84
CA ALA A 117 -10.09 -0.54 -3.53
C ALA A 117 -9.26 -1.80 -3.28
N ALA A 118 -8.25 -2.06 -4.10
CA ALA A 118 -7.35 -3.19 -3.92
C ALA A 118 -6.62 -3.14 -2.56
N TYR A 119 -6.15 -1.96 -2.15
CA TYR A 119 -5.49 -1.78 -0.84
C TYR A 119 -6.48 -1.95 0.32
N ILE A 120 -7.68 -1.36 0.21
CA ILE A 120 -8.74 -1.49 1.22
C ILE A 120 -9.13 -2.95 1.44
N LEU A 121 -9.43 -3.67 0.35
CA LEU A 121 -9.84 -5.07 0.42
C LEU A 121 -8.71 -5.95 0.92
N TYR A 122 -7.46 -5.66 0.54
CA TYR A 122 -6.32 -6.43 1.00
C TYR A 122 -6.04 -6.22 2.49
N SER A 123 -6.11 -4.98 2.99
CA SER A 123 -6.06 -4.70 4.44
C SER A 123 -7.16 -5.44 5.19
N PHE A 124 -8.37 -5.47 4.64
CA PHE A 124 -9.51 -6.12 5.30
C PHE A 124 -9.36 -7.64 5.34
N LEU A 125 -8.80 -8.24 4.29
CA LEU A 125 -8.50 -9.67 4.25
C LEU A 125 -7.37 -10.07 5.22
N GLU A 126 -6.41 -9.18 5.47
CA GLU A 126 -5.40 -9.39 6.51
C GLU A 126 -5.99 -9.27 7.92
N TYR A 127 -6.78 -8.21 8.15
CA TYR A 127 -7.38 -7.91 9.45
C TYR A 127 -8.47 -8.90 9.88
N ALA A 128 -9.40 -9.22 8.97
CA ALA A 128 -10.57 -10.04 9.28
C ALA A 128 -10.40 -11.50 8.82
N GLY A 129 -9.53 -11.76 7.84
CA GLY A 129 -9.39 -13.07 7.21
C GLY A 129 -10.19 -13.20 5.91
N PRO A 130 -9.82 -14.19 5.06
CA PRO A 130 -10.36 -14.32 3.71
C PRO A 130 -11.87 -14.64 3.67
N HIS A 131 -12.41 -15.28 4.70
CA HIS A 131 -13.81 -15.68 4.75
C HIS A 131 -14.79 -14.49 4.82
N TYR A 132 -14.36 -13.34 5.36
CA TYR A 132 -15.16 -12.11 5.39
C TYR A 132 -15.30 -11.42 4.03
N LEU A 133 -14.48 -11.77 3.04
CA LEU A 133 -14.60 -11.27 1.68
C LEU A 133 -15.48 -12.14 0.77
N VAL A 134 -15.83 -13.36 1.18
CA VAL A 134 -16.71 -14.25 0.40
C VAL A 134 -18.04 -13.58 0.01
N PRO A 135 -18.72 -12.82 0.91
CA PRO A 135 -19.99 -12.16 0.57
C PRO A 135 -19.83 -10.94 -0.35
N LEU A 136 -18.62 -10.54 -0.77
CA LEU A 136 -18.43 -9.39 -1.65
C LEU A 136 -19.23 -9.52 -2.96
N ALA A 137 -19.46 -10.75 -3.44
CA ALA A 137 -20.26 -11.02 -4.62
C ALA A 137 -21.77 -10.79 -4.41
N SER A 138 -22.30 -11.02 -3.21
CA SER A 138 -23.73 -10.90 -2.89
C SER A 138 -24.11 -9.58 -2.22
N THR A 139 -23.22 -9.01 -1.42
CA THR A 139 -23.44 -7.82 -0.60
C THR A 139 -22.26 -6.83 -0.74
N PRO A 140 -21.95 -6.37 -1.96
CA PRO A 140 -20.74 -5.58 -2.23
C PRO A 140 -20.71 -4.27 -1.46
N LEU A 141 -21.85 -3.61 -1.27
CA LEU A 141 -21.96 -2.34 -0.55
C LEU A 141 -21.60 -2.49 0.93
N GLN A 142 -22.20 -3.45 1.64
CA GLN A 142 -21.93 -3.65 3.07
C GLN A 142 -20.47 -4.05 3.32
N ILE A 143 -19.94 -5.00 2.55
CA ILE A 143 -18.55 -5.47 2.71
C ILE A 143 -17.57 -4.35 2.38
N SER A 144 -17.82 -3.59 1.30
CA SER A 144 -16.95 -2.46 0.93
C SER A 144 -16.95 -1.35 1.99
N ALA A 145 -18.11 -1.06 2.60
CA ALA A 145 -18.21 -0.08 3.68
C ALA A 145 -17.45 -0.54 4.93
N ALA A 146 -17.62 -1.80 5.33
CA ALA A 146 -16.89 -2.39 6.46
C ALA A 146 -15.37 -2.39 6.23
N ALA A 147 -14.93 -2.81 5.04
CA ALA A 147 -13.53 -2.80 4.65
C ALA A 147 -12.95 -1.38 4.66
N LYS A 148 -13.68 -0.39 4.13
CA LYS A 148 -13.24 1.02 4.14
C LYS A 148 -13.12 1.58 5.55
N LEU A 149 -14.05 1.26 6.44
CA LEU A 149 -14.01 1.68 7.84
C LEU A 149 -12.79 1.07 8.56
N ALA A 150 -12.55 -0.23 8.39
CA ALA A 150 -11.37 -0.90 8.93
C ALA A 150 -10.08 -0.27 8.38
N TYR A 151 -9.98 -0.09 7.07
CA TYR A 151 -8.83 0.55 6.44
C TYR A 151 -8.57 1.96 6.98
N ASN A 152 -9.60 2.79 7.14
CA ASN A 152 -9.44 4.13 7.69
C ASN A 152 -8.94 4.12 9.14
N LYS A 153 -9.28 3.08 9.93
CA LYS A 153 -8.75 2.89 11.29
C LYS A 153 -7.28 2.50 11.28
N LEU A 154 -6.87 1.61 10.36
CA LEU A 154 -5.52 1.05 10.30
C LEU A 154 -4.51 1.93 9.55
N LYS A 155 -4.98 2.77 8.62
CA LYS A 155 -4.14 3.60 7.75
C LYS A 155 -3.22 4.57 8.50
N PRO A 156 -3.63 5.28 9.56
CA PRO A 156 -2.72 6.14 10.31
C PRO A 156 -1.52 5.38 10.87
N GLU A 157 -1.74 4.21 11.46
CA GLU A 157 -0.69 3.34 11.98
C GLU A 157 0.23 2.83 10.86
N LEU A 158 -0.36 2.40 9.73
CA LEU A 158 0.41 2.04 8.53
C LEU A 158 1.37 3.15 8.10
N CYS A 159 0.87 4.38 7.99
CA CYS A 159 1.68 5.53 7.59
C CYS A 159 2.76 5.86 8.62
N ALA A 160 2.42 5.84 9.91
CA ALA A 160 3.38 6.07 10.99
C ALA A 160 4.53 5.05 10.98
N GLN A 161 4.22 3.77 10.73
CA GLN A 161 5.24 2.72 10.64
C GLN A 161 6.14 2.90 9.42
N ILE A 162 5.59 3.28 8.25
CA ILE A 162 6.39 3.57 7.05
C ILE A 162 7.37 4.72 7.35
N GLU A 163 6.90 5.84 7.92
CA GLU A 163 7.74 7.01 8.24
C GLU A 163 8.83 6.68 9.28
N LYS A 164 8.46 5.97 10.36
CA LYS A 164 9.40 5.51 11.41
C LYS A 164 10.54 4.71 10.78
N TRP A 165 10.21 3.81 9.86
CA TRP A 165 11.17 2.91 9.23
C TRP A 165 12.03 3.56 8.15
N HIS A 166 11.41 4.45 7.39
CA HIS A 166 12.11 5.26 6.41
C HIS A 166 13.23 6.08 7.06
N SER A 167 13.02 6.51 8.31
CA SER A 167 14.00 7.30 9.06
C SER A 167 15.09 6.47 9.76
N SER A 168 14.79 5.25 10.22
CA SER A 168 15.65 4.55 11.19
C SER A 168 16.41 3.33 10.65
N LYS A 169 16.01 2.77 9.50
CA LYS A 169 16.47 1.47 8.95
C LYS A 169 16.17 0.29 9.88
N PRO A 170 15.64 -0.81 9.34
CA PRO A 170 15.36 -1.97 10.16
C PRO A 170 16.60 -2.77 10.51
N LYS A 171 16.53 -3.44 11.67
CA LYS A 171 17.42 -4.56 11.96
C LYS A 171 16.93 -5.76 11.17
N GLU A 172 17.80 -6.24 10.28
CA GLU A 172 17.58 -7.48 9.55
C GLU A 172 18.31 -8.62 10.27
N GLU A 173 17.65 -9.77 10.33
CA GLU A 173 18.20 -11.00 10.87
C GLU A 173 17.92 -12.18 9.93
N SER A 174 18.66 -13.27 10.12
CA SER A 174 18.45 -14.49 9.35
C SER A 174 17.70 -15.52 10.19
N VAL A 175 16.59 -16.02 9.65
CA VAL A 175 15.81 -17.11 10.22
C VAL A 175 15.87 -18.28 9.23
N GLY A 176 16.83 -19.18 9.47
CA GLY A 176 17.21 -20.18 8.48
C GLY A 176 17.68 -19.52 7.18
N ARG A 177 17.05 -19.88 6.07
CA ARG A 177 17.30 -19.30 4.75
C ARG A 177 16.58 -17.96 4.47
N LEU A 178 15.72 -17.51 5.39
CA LEU A 178 14.96 -16.27 5.22
C LEU A 178 15.71 -15.10 5.85
N ARG A 179 15.60 -13.93 5.24
CA ARG A 179 16.00 -12.67 5.86
C ARG A 179 14.75 -11.94 6.33
N ILE A 180 14.69 -11.63 7.62
CA ILE A 180 13.54 -10.98 8.25
C ILE A 180 13.93 -9.60 8.74
N ALA A 181 13.15 -8.59 8.39
CA ALA A 181 13.16 -7.29 9.04
C ALA A 181 12.06 -7.28 10.11
N ARG A 182 12.43 -7.13 11.39
CA ARG A 182 11.46 -7.21 12.50
C ARG A 182 10.89 -5.85 12.87
N ILE A 183 9.55 -5.73 12.91
CA ILE A 183 8.82 -4.63 13.54
C ILE A 183 8.33 -4.99 14.93
N GLU A 184 8.38 -4.00 15.81
CA GLU A 184 7.64 -4.00 17.08
C GLU A 184 6.14 -4.10 16.79
N ASP A 185 5.39 -4.64 17.76
CA ASP A 185 3.95 -4.86 17.69
C ASP A 185 3.19 -3.69 17.04
N THR A 186 2.40 -3.99 15.99
CA THR A 186 1.66 -3.00 15.21
C THR A 186 0.36 -3.61 14.66
N GLU A 187 -0.67 -2.79 14.57
CA GLU A 187 -1.93 -3.13 13.89
C GLU A 187 -1.87 -2.86 12.38
N ALA A 188 -0.78 -2.31 11.85
CA ALA A 188 -0.66 -1.99 10.44
C ALA A 188 -0.78 -3.25 9.55
N PRO A 189 -1.50 -3.20 8.42
CA PRO A 189 -1.56 -4.30 7.46
C PRO A 189 -0.15 -4.56 6.90
N LEU A 190 0.45 -5.66 7.34
CA LEU A 190 1.83 -6.05 7.18
C LEU A 190 2.23 -6.18 5.71
N ALA A 191 1.38 -6.79 4.89
CA ALA A 191 1.70 -6.99 3.48
C ALA A 191 1.74 -5.65 2.72
N ILE A 192 0.86 -4.71 3.07
CA ILE A 192 0.86 -3.37 2.47
C ILE A 192 2.05 -2.55 2.96
N LEU A 193 2.35 -2.62 4.26
CA LEU A 193 3.51 -2.00 4.88
C LEU A 193 4.81 -2.50 4.21
N GLU A 194 4.99 -3.81 4.11
CA GLU A 194 6.13 -4.45 3.45
C GLU A 194 6.27 -3.95 2.00
N LYS A 195 5.18 -3.96 1.24
CA LYS A 195 5.18 -3.49 -0.15
C LYS A 195 5.64 -2.04 -0.26
N GLN A 196 5.18 -1.13 0.60
CA GLN A 196 5.61 0.27 0.54
C GLN A 196 7.07 0.45 0.93
N LEU A 197 7.53 -0.21 1.99
CA LEU A 197 8.93 -0.19 2.40
C LEU A 197 9.86 -0.74 1.30
N ARG A 198 9.45 -1.82 0.63
CA ARG A 198 10.19 -2.39 -0.51
C ARG A 198 10.24 -1.44 -1.69
N LEU A 199 9.12 -0.79 -2.03
CA LEU A 199 9.08 0.22 -3.10
C LEU A 199 9.96 1.42 -2.78
N LEU A 200 10.06 1.84 -1.52
CA LEU A 200 10.95 2.92 -1.08
C LEU A 200 12.43 2.52 -1.05
N GLY A 201 12.73 1.22 -1.07
CA GLY A 201 14.09 0.69 -0.92
C GLY A 201 14.54 0.57 0.53
N ASP A 202 13.61 0.58 1.48
CA ASP A 202 13.89 0.47 2.91
C ASP A 202 14.15 -0.97 3.36
N ILE A 203 13.63 -1.94 2.62
CA ILE A 203 13.93 -3.37 2.74
C ILE A 203 14.26 -3.97 1.37
N GLY A 204 15.12 -4.99 1.37
CA GLY A 204 15.52 -5.70 0.15
C GLY A 204 14.42 -6.57 -0.44
N SER A 205 14.53 -6.94 -1.72
CA SER A 205 13.57 -7.81 -2.42
C SER A 205 13.49 -9.25 -1.87
N SER A 206 14.52 -9.68 -1.14
CA SER A 206 14.58 -10.99 -0.46
C SER A 206 14.34 -10.90 1.04
N THR A 207 14.03 -9.70 1.56
CA THR A 207 13.75 -9.46 2.98
C THR A 207 12.24 -9.49 3.18
N ILE A 208 11.78 -10.27 4.16
CA ILE A 208 10.38 -10.35 4.57
C ILE A 208 10.19 -9.50 5.82
N LEU A 209 9.07 -8.78 5.89
CA LEU A 209 8.71 -8.04 7.09
C LEU A 209 8.02 -8.97 8.09
N GLY A 210 8.42 -8.91 9.35
CA GLY A 210 7.79 -9.71 10.41
C GLY A 210 7.46 -8.91 11.65
N VAL A 211 6.30 -9.15 12.23
CA VAL A 211 5.82 -8.53 13.47
C VAL A 211 6.04 -9.49 14.62
N GLU A 212 6.67 -9.02 15.70
CA GLU A 212 6.66 -9.77 16.95
C GLU A 212 5.29 -9.65 17.63
N SER A 213 4.64 -10.78 17.85
CA SER A 213 3.40 -10.90 18.63
C SER A 213 3.61 -11.85 19.80
N GLU A 214 2.69 -11.85 20.78
CA GLU A 214 2.69 -12.84 21.87
C GLU A 214 2.66 -14.28 21.35
N GLU A 215 2.03 -14.49 20.19
CA GLU A 215 1.92 -15.80 19.55
C GLU A 215 3.18 -16.20 18.77
N GLY A 216 4.11 -15.28 18.50
CA GLY A 216 5.34 -15.51 17.75
C GLY A 216 5.58 -14.48 16.65
N LEU A 217 6.51 -14.78 15.75
CA LEU A 217 6.84 -13.91 14.62
C LEU A 217 5.82 -14.12 13.49
N LEU A 218 4.97 -13.12 13.26
CA LEU A 218 3.98 -13.13 12.19
C LEU A 218 4.56 -12.52 10.90
N VAL A 219 4.31 -13.17 9.77
CA VAL A 219 4.73 -12.69 8.43
C VAL A 219 3.62 -12.91 7.42
N SER A 220 3.65 -12.17 6.30
CA SER A 220 2.73 -12.41 5.19
C SER A 220 3.05 -13.72 4.46
N ALA A 221 2.02 -14.56 4.24
CA ALA A 221 2.14 -15.73 3.39
C ALA A 221 2.52 -15.37 1.95
N GLU A 222 2.04 -14.24 1.44
CA GLU A 222 2.37 -13.75 0.10
C GLU A 222 3.88 -13.50 -0.01
N SER A 223 4.48 -12.79 0.95
CA SER A 223 5.91 -12.50 0.98
C SER A 223 6.77 -13.77 1.01
N LEU A 224 6.32 -14.80 1.74
CA LEU A 224 6.97 -16.10 1.75
C LEU A 224 6.92 -16.81 0.39
N VAL A 225 5.78 -16.73 -0.31
CA VAL A 225 5.65 -17.25 -1.68
C VAL A 225 6.53 -16.47 -2.65
N GLU A 226 6.58 -15.14 -2.55
CA GLU A 226 7.41 -14.30 -3.42
C GLU A 226 8.90 -14.61 -3.29
N VAL A 227 9.38 -14.79 -2.05
CA VAL A 227 10.82 -15.01 -1.78
C VAL A 227 11.21 -16.49 -1.95
N GLY A 228 10.40 -17.41 -1.45
CA GLY A 228 10.75 -18.84 -1.37
C GLY A 228 10.06 -19.74 -2.38
N GLY A 229 8.99 -19.27 -3.02
CA GLY A 229 8.13 -20.06 -3.91
C GLY A 229 7.10 -20.91 -3.16
N TYR A 230 5.99 -21.22 -3.84
CA TYR A 230 4.88 -22.01 -3.28
C TYR A 230 5.29 -23.41 -2.82
N VAL A 231 6.16 -24.09 -3.59
CA VAL A 231 6.63 -25.45 -3.25
C VAL A 231 7.35 -25.44 -1.90
N TRP A 232 8.21 -24.46 -1.69
CA TRP A 232 8.89 -24.35 -0.41
C TRP A 232 7.93 -24.02 0.74
N LEU A 233 7.01 -23.07 0.56
CA LEU A 233 6.04 -22.73 1.62
C LEU A 233 5.27 -23.97 2.07
N LYS A 234 4.87 -24.82 1.14
CA LYS A 234 4.20 -26.10 1.43
C LYS A 234 5.06 -27.03 2.27
N ASP A 235 6.35 -27.13 1.98
CA ASP A 235 7.29 -27.98 2.73
C ASP A 235 7.65 -27.37 4.11
N ALA A 236 7.72 -26.04 4.20
CA ALA A 236 7.89 -25.30 5.45
C ALA A 236 6.69 -25.50 6.39
N ILE A 237 5.47 -25.57 5.85
CA ILE A 237 4.26 -25.90 6.61
C ILE A 237 4.32 -27.34 7.14
N LYS A 238 4.66 -28.30 6.28
CA LYS A 238 4.76 -29.72 6.68
C LYS A 238 5.81 -29.99 7.74
N SER A 239 6.94 -29.28 7.69
CA SER A 239 8.02 -29.37 8.68
C SER A 239 7.71 -28.60 9.98
N GLY A 240 6.65 -27.79 9.99
CA GLY A 240 6.28 -26.95 11.13
C GLY A 240 7.17 -25.71 11.31
N CYS A 241 7.96 -25.33 10.30
CA CYS A 241 8.64 -24.04 10.26
C CYS A 241 7.63 -22.89 10.09
N VAL A 242 6.58 -23.11 9.30
CA VAL A 242 5.47 -22.16 9.11
C VAL A 242 4.19 -22.78 9.66
N GLU A 243 3.46 -22.02 10.48
CA GLU A 243 2.17 -22.40 11.03
C GLU A 243 1.08 -21.47 10.46
N PRO A 244 0.12 -21.99 9.67
CA PRO A 244 -1.01 -21.20 9.21
C PRO A 244 -1.89 -20.77 10.38
N ILE A 245 -2.38 -19.54 10.33
CA ILE A 245 -3.42 -19.01 11.22
C ILE A 245 -4.64 -18.61 10.38
N ASP A 246 -5.77 -18.24 11.00
CA ASP A 246 -7.02 -17.89 10.28
C ASP A 246 -6.95 -16.47 9.65
N SER A 247 -5.88 -16.21 8.91
CA SER A 247 -5.65 -14.98 8.16
C SER A 247 -4.68 -15.25 7.00
N VAL A 248 -4.28 -14.22 6.27
CA VAL A 248 -3.18 -14.34 5.28
C VAL A 248 -1.79 -14.16 5.88
N LEU A 249 -1.74 -13.88 7.18
CA LEU A 249 -0.52 -13.97 7.94
C LEU A 249 -0.27 -15.43 8.33
N VAL A 250 0.99 -15.75 8.57
CA VAL A 250 1.41 -17.03 9.10
C VAL A 250 2.45 -16.79 10.18
N LYS A 251 2.55 -17.76 11.09
CA LYS A 251 3.53 -17.73 12.16
C LYS A 251 4.80 -18.46 11.74
N LEU A 252 5.95 -17.81 11.90
CA LEU A 252 7.26 -18.40 11.72
C LEU A 252 7.78 -18.97 13.05
N ASN A 253 8.14 -20.25 13.03
CA ASN A 253 8.85 -20.90 14.12
C ASN A 253 10.35 -20.90 13.84
N ALA A 254 11.05 -19.86 14.29
CA ALA A 254 12.46 -19.65 13.99
C ALA A 254 13.35 -20.85 14.36
N VAL A 255 13.02 -21.58 15.44
CA VAL A 255 13.76 -22.78 15.86
C VAL A 255 13.64 -23.88 14.81
N LYS A 256 12.43 -24.10 14.28
CA LYS A 256 12.13 -25.13 13.28
C LYS A 256 12.47 -24.71 11.85
N CYS A 257 12.92 -23.48 11.60
CA CYS A 257 13.28 -23.01 10.27
C CYS A 257 14.77 -23.16 9.94
N SER A 258 15.56 -23.80 10.81
CA SER A 258 17.03 -23.83 10.80
C SER A 258 17.70 -24.77 9.76
N TRP A 259 17.06 -25.02 8.62
CA TRP A 259 17.55 -25.90 7.54
C TRP A 259 18.35 -25.16 6.46
#